data_AF-A0A0K1PFZ5-F1
#
_entry.id   AF-A0A0K1PFZ5-F1
#
_cell.length_a   1.000
_cell.length_b   1.000
_cell.length_c   1.000
_cell.angle_alpha   90.00
_cell.angle_beta   90.00
_cell.angle_gamma   90.00
#
_symmetry.space_group_name_H-M   'P 1'
#
loop_
_entity.id
_entity.type
_entity.pdbx_description
1 polymer ?
#
loop_
_entity_poly.entity_id
_entity_poly.type
_entity_poly.pdbx_seq_one_letter_code
_entity_poly.pdbx_strand_id
1 'polypeptide(L)'
;MTTTRLLLAAAISTLLVVGAGCATPCEELAAKICSCQPTTATRDACERRANQQKASNPPGNAGEKRCEALLETCDCHALDTAAGKRACGEAE
;
A
#
# COMPACT_ATOMS: atom_id res chain seq x y z
N MET A 1 55.51 7.90 24.07
CA MET A 1 55.95 8.29 22.70
C MET A 1 55.11 7.48 21.72
N THR A 2 53.88 7.94 21.45
CA THR A 2 53.49 8.76 20.27
C THR A 2 53.49 7.98 18.96
N THR A 3 52.26 7.77 18.46
CA THR A 3 51.82 7.79 17.05
C THR A 3 52.35 6.66 16.16
N THR A 4 51.52 5.94 15.39
CA THR A 4 51.23 6.39 14.01
C THR A 4 50.15 5.50 13.36
N ARG A 5 49.01 6.14 13.09
CA ARG A 5 48.15 6.04 11.88
C ARG A 5 47.36 4.75 11.66
N LEU A 6 46.05 4.79 11.91
CA LEU A 6 45.04 5.21 10.92
C LEU A 6 45.15 4.43 9.60
N LEU A 7 44.66 3.19 9.61
CA LEU A 7 44.15 2.52 8.41
C LEU A 7 42.81 1.84 8.75
N LEU A 8 41.89 2.60 9.35
CA LEU A 8 40.47 2.28 9.34
C LEU A 8 39.91 2.70 7.99
N ALA A 9 40.31 2.00 6.93
CA ALA A 9 39.59 1.99 5.66
C ALA A 9 38.37 1.06 5.81
N ALA A 10 37.43 1.46 6.68
CA ALA A 10 36.12 0.84 6.72
C ALA A 10 35.39 1.32 5.46
N ALA A 11 35.35 0.44 4.46
CA ALA A 11 34.55 0.60 3.26
C ALA A 11 33.09 0.80 3.67
N ILE A 12 32.63 2.05 3.65
CA ILE A 12 31.21 2.38 3.73
C ILE A 12 30.65 2.11 2.33
N SER A 13 30.41 0.83 2.06
CA SER A 13 29.65 0.39 0.90
C SER A 13 28.20 0.81 1.11
N THR A 14 27.82 1.85 0.38
CA THR A 14 26.47 2.33 0.16
C THR A 14 25.50 1.20 -0.19
N LEU A 15 24.72 0.72 0.80
CA LEU A 15 23.44 0.08 0.49
C LEU A 15 22.42 1.17 0.20
N LEU A 16 22.41 1.66 -1.04
CA LEU A 16 21.19 2.24 -1.61
C LEU A 16 20.23 1.07 -1.84
N VAL A 17 19.42 0.77 -0.82
CA VAL A 17 18.20 -0.03 -1.00
C VAL A 17 17.28 0.80 -1.88
N VAL A 18 17.40 0.60 -3.19
CA VAL A 18 16.35 0.99 -4.13
C VAL A 18 15.18 0.09 -3.78
N GLY A 19 14.29 0.59 -2.92
CA GLY A 19 13.03 -0.06 -2.61
C GLY A 19 12.21 -0.14 -3.88
N ALA A 20 12.33 -1.27 -4.60
CA ALA A 20 11.21 -1.79 -5.35
C ALA A 20 10.15 -2.13 -4.30
N GLY A 21 9.38 -1.13 -3.88
CA GLY A 21 8.37 -1.29 -2.84
C GLY A 21 7.35 -2.30 -3.32
N CYS A 22 7.28 -3.45 -2.67
CA CYS A 22 6.08 -4.26 -2.71
C CYS A 22 4.91 -3.36 -2.29
N ALA A 23 3.78 -3.44 -2.99
CA ALA A 23 2.57 -2.74 -2.57
C ALA A 23 2.22 -3.13 -1.13
N THR A 24 1.83 -2.16 -0.29
CA THR A 24 1.31 -2.49 1.04
C THR A 24 -0.06 -3.15 0.92
N PRO A 25 -0.53 -3.92 1.92
CA PRO A 25 -1.86 -4.52 1.90
C PRO A 25 -2.99 -3.54 1.56
N CYS A 26 -2.96 -2.32 2.08
CA CYS A 26 -3.95 -1.31 1.73
C CYS A 26 -3.83 -0.79 0.29
N GLU A 27 -2.61 -0.69 -0.26
CA GLU A 27 -2.41 -0.35 -1.67
C GLU A 27 -2.93 -1.47 -2.59
N GLU A 28 -2.69 -2.72 -2.23
CA GLU A 28 -3.21 -3.88 -2.96
C GLU A 28 -4.74 -3.96 -2.91
N LEU A 29 -5.34 -3.74 -1.74
CA LEU A 29 -6.80 -3.73 -1.59
C LEU A 29 -7.44 -2.62 -2.43
N ALA A 30 -6.88 -1.41 -2.39
CA ALA A 30 -7.36 -0.31 -3.20
C ALA A 30 -7.25 -0.62 -4.69
N ALA A 31 -6.13 -1.19 -5.14
CA ALA A 31 -5.95 -1.63 -6.52
C ALA A 31 -6.98 -2.70 -6.93
N LYS A 32 -7.23 -3.69 -6.05
CA LYS A 32 -8.26 -4.72 -6.25
C LYS A 32 -9.64 -4.08 -6.44
N ILE A 33 -10.08 -3.21 -5.52
CA ILE A 33 -11.37 -2.50 -5.61
C ILE A 33 -11.48 -1.67 -6.90
N CYS A 34 -10.43 -0.93 -7.25
CA CYS A 34 -10.43 -0.11 -8.46
C CYS A 34 -10.44 -0.96 -9.74
N SER A 35 -9.81 -2.14 -9.73
CA SER A 35 -9.85 -3.08 -10.87
C SER A 35 -11.26 -3.61 -11.16
N CYS A 36 -12.16 -3.59 -10.17
CA CYS A 36 -13.56 -3.98 -10.34
C CYS A 36 -14.41 -2.92 -11.07
N GLN A 37 -13.88 -1.73 -11.34
CA GLN A 37 -14.66 -0.64 -11.96
C GLN A 37 -15.01 -0.96 -13.43
N PRO A 38 -16.23 -0.62 -13.88
CA PRO A 38 -16.75 -1.06 -15.18
C PRO A 38 -16.07 -0.39 -16.38
N THR A 39 -15.45 0.77 -16.18
CA THR A 39 -14.78 1.55 -17.23
C THR A 39 -13.42 2.04 -16.77
N THR A 40 -12.54 2.33 -17.73
CA THR A 40 -11.23 2.95 -17.46
C THR A 40 -11.38 4.30 -16.75
N ALA A 41 -12.32 5.14 -17.19
CA ALA A 41 -12.56 6.44 -16.57
C ALA A 41 -12.96 6.32 -15.07
N THR A 42 -13.81 5.34 -14.73
CA THR A 42 -14.21 5.07 -13.35
C THR A 42 -13.08 4.46 -12.52
N ARG A 43 -12.25 3.59 -13.11
CA ARG A 43 -11.05 3.03 -12.47
C ARG A 43 -10.05 4.14 -12.15
N ASP A 44 -9.72 4.98 -13.13
CA ASP A 44 -8.73 6.05 -12.94
C ASP A 44 -9.22 7.06 -11.88
N ALA A 45 -10.53 7.30 -11.81
CA ALA A 45 -11.12 8.11 -10.74
C ALA A 45 -11.00 7.45 -9.36
N CYS A 46 -11.22 6.13 -9.28
CA CYS A 46 -11.02 5.33 -8.06
C CYS A 46 -9.55 5.41 -7.58
N GLU A 47 -8.60 5.13 -8.47
CA GLU A 47 -7.16 5.16 -8.15
C GLU A 47 -6.70 6.54 -7.66
N ARG A 48 -7.19 7.62 -8.30
CA ARG A 48 -6.91 8.99 -7.83
C ARG A 48 -7.43 9.22 -6.41
N ARG A 49 -8.65 8.78 -6.08
CA ARG A 49 -9.22 8.92 -4.73
C ARG A 49 -8.43 8.11 -3.71
N ALA A 50 -8.11 6.85 -4.01
CA ALA A 50 -7.31 6.01 -3.12
C ALA A 50 -5.95 6.64 -2.81
N ASN A 51 -5.27 7.17 -3.83
CA ASN A 51 -4.00 7.87 -3.66
C ASN A 51 -4.14 9.15 -2.83
N GLN A 52 -5.20 9.93 -3.02
CA GLN A 52 -5.47 11.13 -2.21
C GLN A 52 -5.74 10.79 -0.74
N GLN A 53 -6.50 9.73 -0.48
CA GLN A 53 -6.77 9.24 0.88
C GLN A 53 -5.48 8.78 1.55
N LYS A 54 -4.67 7.95 0.89
CA LYS A 54 -3.36 7.51 1.40
C LYS A 54 -2.44 8.68 1.71
N ALA A 55 -2.40 9.70 0.86
CA ALA A 55 -1.57 10.87 1.07
C ALA A 55 -2.03 11.72 2.27
N SER A 56 -3.34 11.78 2.51
CA SER A 56 -3.94 12.61 3.57
C SER A 56 -4.00 11.89 4.92
N ASN A 57 -4.19 10.57 4.89
CA ASN A 57 -4.28 9.69 6.06
C ASN A 57 -3.61 8.34 5.74
N PRO A 58 -2.28 8.28 5.80
CA PRO A 58 -1.56 7.03 5.54
C PRO A 58 -1.94 5.98 6.59
N PRO A 59 -2.24 4.74 6.17
CA PRO A 59 -2.57 3.67 7.10
C PRO A 59 -1.39 3.37 8.03
N GLY A 60 -1.67 3.27 9.33
CA GLY A 60 -0.74 2.68 10.29
C GLY A 60 -0.81 1.15 10.28
N ASN A 61 0.02 0.49 11.09
CA ASN A 61 0.10 -0.98 11.15
C ASN A 61 -1.25 -1.69 11.36
N ALA A 62 -2.13 -1.12 12.18
CA ALA A 62 -3.46 -1.69 12.40
C ALA A 62 -4.36 -1.57 11.16
N GLY A 63 -4.21 -0.47 10.41
CA GLY A 63 -4.90 -0.27 9.13
C GLY A 63 -4.42 -1.27 8.08
N GLU A 64 -3.10 -1.45 7.96
CA GLU A 64 -2.52 -2.42 7.02
C GLU A 64 -3.00 -3.85 7.30
N LYS A 65 -3.02 -4.28 8.57
CA LYS A 65 -3.57 -5.59 8.96
C LYS A 65 -5.07 -5.72 8.65
N ARG A 66 -5.84 -4.63 8.82
CA ARG A 66 -7.26 -4.63 8.43
C ARG A 66 -7.41 -4.80 6.92
N CYS A 67 -6.59 -4.11 6.12
CA CYS A 67 -6.60 -4.25 4.66
C CYS A 67 -6.19 -5.67 4.23
N GLU A 68 -5.18 -6.26 4.85
CA GLU A 68 -4.75 -7.65 4.62
C GLU A 68 -5.90 -8.65 4.84
N ALA A 69 -6.64 -8.52 5.94
CA ALA A 69 -7.80 -9.37 6.20
C ALA A 69 -8.93 -9.18 5.17
N LEU A 70 -9.13 -7.94 4.69
CA LEU A 70 -10.16 -7.64 3.69
C LEU A 70 -9.78 -8.12 2.29
N LEU A 71 -8.50 -8.28 1.97
CA LEU A 71 -8.05 -8.81 0.67
C LEU A 71 -8.62 -10.21 0.41
N GLU A 72 -8.73 -11.04 1.44
CA GLU A 72 -9.25 -12.41 1.36
C GLU A 72 -10.77 -12.44 1.10
N THR A 73 -11.51 -11.45 1.62
CA THR A 73 -12.99 -11.44 1.59
C THR A 73 -13.58 -10.51 0.54
N CYS A 74 -12.81 -9.55 0.04
CA CYS A 74 -13.28 -8.58 -0.92
C CYS A 74 -13.51 -9.23 -2.29
N ASP A 75 -14.76 -9.21 -2.75
CA ASP A 75 -15.20 -9.77 -4.03
C ASP A 75 -15.82 -8.69 -4.90
N CYS A 76 -15.25 -8.48 -6.10
CA CYS A 76 -15.76 -7.55 -7.10
C CYS A 76 -17.24 -7.81 -7.46
N HIS A 77 -17.68 -9.06 -7.45
CA HIS A 77 -19.05 -9.43 -7.82
C HIS A 77 -20.10 -8.95 -6.83
N ALA A 78 -19.70 -8.59 -5.61
CA ALA A 78 -20.60 -8.16 -4.55
C ALA A 78 -20.48 -6.66 -4.21
N LEU A 79 -19.58 -5.91 -4.87
CA LEU A 79 -19.27 -4.51 -4.55
C LEU A 79 -20.43 -3.53 -4.80
N ASP A 80 -21.44 -3.93 -5.55
CA ASP A 80 -22.68 -3.18 -5.73
C ASP A 80 -23.66 -3.37 -4.56
N THR A 81 -23.51 -4.45 -3.78
CA THR A 81 -24.31 -4.70 -2.58
C THR A 81 -23.74 -4.03 -1.33
N ALA A 82 -24.60 -3.73 -0.36
CA ALA A 82 -24.13 -3.22 0.94
C ALA A 82 -23.21 -4.22 1.67
N ALA A 83 -23.45 -5.52 1.51
CA ALA A 83 -22.62 -6.55 2.14
C ALA A 83 -21.20 -6.59 1.54
N GLY A 84 -21.08 -6.57 0.22
CA GLY A 84 -19.77 -6.58 -0.44
C GLY A 84 -18.98 -5.29 -0.23
N LYS A 85 -19.64 -4.13 -0.19
CA LYS A 85 -18.98 -2.86 0.21
C LYS A 85 -18.34 -2.96 1.60
N ARG A 86 -19.05 -3.53 2.58
CA ARG A 86 -18.48 -3.77 3.93
C ARG A 86 -17.34 -4.78 3.90
N ALA A 87 -17.46 -5.85 3.13
CA ALA A 87 -16.42 -6.86 2.97
C ALA A 87 -15.12 -6.33 2.33
N CYS A 88 -15.19 -5.16 1.68
CA CYS A 88 -14.05 -4.44 1.12
C CYS A 88 -13.68 -3.16 1.91
N GLY A 89 -14.38 -2.82 3.00
CA GLY A 89 -14.11 -1.63 3.81
C GLY A 89 -14.59 -0.29 3.23
N GLU A 90 -15.46 -0.30 2.23
CA GLU A 90 -15.94 0.91 1.50
C GLU A 90 -17.19 1.56 2.12
N ALA A 91 -17.91 0.85 3.00
CA ALA A 91 -19.08 1.35 3.68
C ALA A 91 -18.95 1.08 5.17
N GLU A 92 -18.64 2.12 5.94
CA GLU A 92 -18.72 2.16 7.40
C GLU A 92 -19.78 3.15 7.85
#